data_AF-A0A2V1AB21-F1
#
_entry.id   AF-A0A2V1AB21-F1
#
_cell.length_a   1.000
_cell.length_b   1.000
_cell.length_c   1.000
_cell.angle_alpha   90.00
_cell.angle_beta   90.00
_cell.angle_gamma   90.00
#
_symmetry.space_group_name_H-M   'P 1'
#
loop_
_entity.id
_entity.type
_entity.pdbx_description
1 polymer ?
#
loop_
_entity_poly.entity_id
_entity_poly.type
_entity_poly.pdbx_seq_one_letter_code
_entity_poly.pdbx_strand_id
1 'polypeptide(L)'
;MVCPLFDSTIIGFKAPNHGTNSLRGIYHCTRQTLNLLDTVTYLAATTTHLEISCDPNIWSTCFTGVPLSAKVREPRKLSFGRRLSCISEESLVQTNTDESPPTSPESSEPSTSCGNIFHGTRGVFSVPSGSRFFVIKSFSVEDIDASLNNNIWTSTDLGNKRLDKAYKETENGSIFLFYSVNGSMKFCGVARMEEKVNFAKSSDVWAENSRWKSVFPVSWLVVKDISNRRLKHLRVPKNENKPVTNSRDTQELPFDVGLSMLEIFVEK
;
A
#
# COMPACT_ATOMS: atom_id res chain seq x y z
N MET A 1 31.10 -0.88 -13.69
CA MET A 1 30.16 -1.82 -14.33
C MET A 1 28.79 -1.16 -14.24
N VAL A 2 28.24 -0.68 -15.36
CA VAL A 2 27.10 0.25 -15.36
C VAL A 2 25.81 -0.53 -15.58
N CYS A 3 24.87 -0.45 -14.64
CA CYS A 3 23.52 -0.96 -14.84
C CYS A 3 22.82 -0.09 -15.91
N PRO A 4 22.17 -0.66 -16.93
CA PRO A 4 21.39 0.13 -17.86
C PRO A 4 20.21 0.76 -17.12
N LEU A 5 20.11 2.09 -17.20
CA LEU A 5 18.95 2.84 -16.78
C LEU A 5 17.73 2.33 -17.58
N PHE A 6 16.58 2.19 -16.93
CA PHE A 6 15.32 2.07 -17.66
C PHE A 6 15.10 3.38 -18.42
N ASP A 7 15.17 3.32 -19.75
CA ASP A 7 14.78 4.44 -20.60
C ASP A 7 13.27 4.65 -20.44
N SER A 8 12.87 5.86 -20.01
CA SER A 8 11.49 6.17 -19.60
C SER A 8 10.55 6.40 -20.79
N THR A 9 11.01 6.16 -22.01
CA THR A 9 10.30 6.42 -23.28
C THR A 9 9.59 5.20 -23.87
N ILE A 10 9.81 3.98 -23.34
CA ILE A 10 9.29 2.73 -23.90
C ILE A 10 8.31 2.05 -22.93
N ILE A 11 7.08 1.80 -23.38
CA ILE A 11 6.06 1.04 -22.63
C ILE A 11 5.92 -0.37 -23.23
N GLY A 12 6.62 -1.34 -22.65
CA GLY A 12 6.53 -2.76 -23.06
C GLY A 12 5.35 -3.50 -22.42
N PHE A 13 4.51 -4.15 -23.23
CA PHE A 13 3.39 -4.98 -22.76
C PHE A 13 3.78 -6.46 -22.66
N LYS A 14 3.93 -6.98 -21.44
CA LYS A 14 4.23 -8.40 -21.20
C LYS A 14 2.96 -9.24 -21.12
N ALA A 15 2.85 -10.26 -21.97
CA ALA A 15 1.75 -11.23 -21.90
C ALA A 15 1.79 -12.04 -20.58
N PRO A 16 0.64 -12.49 -20.03
CA PRO A 16 0.63 -13.25 -18.78
C PRO A 16 1.30 -14.61 -18.90
N ASN A 17 2.24 -14.92 -18.01
CA ASN A 17 2.72 -16.28 -17.82
C ASN A 17 1.74 -17.05 -16.91
N HIS A 18 1.15 -18.13 -17.42
CA HIS A 18 0.43 -19.11 -16.60
C HIS A 18 1.23 -20.41 -16.44
N GLY A 19 0.95 -21.12 -15.33
CA GLY A 19 1.77 -22.22 -14.84
C GLY A 19 1.89 -23.42 -15.77
N THR A 20 2.93 -24.21 -15.51
CA THR A 20 3.30 -25.44 -16.23
C THR A 20 2.24 -26.53 -16.09
N ASN A 21 1.20 -26.49 -16.93
CA ASN A 21 0.36 -27.64 -17.31
C ASN A 21 -0.62 -27.39 -18.49
N SER A 22 -0.45 -26.32 -19.29
CA SER A 22 -1.26 -26.16 -20.52
C SER A 22 -0.62 -26.88 -21.71
N LEU A 23 -1.15 -28.05 -22.07
CA LEU A 23 -0.74 -28.86 -23.24
C LEU A 23 -1.33 -28.36 -24.58
N ARG A 24 -1.60 -27.05 -24.70
CA ARG A 24 -1.92 -26.40 -25.99
C ARG A 24 -1.03 -25.18 -26.17
N GLY A 25 -0.16 -25.26 -27.17
CA GLY A 25 0.90 -24.29 -27.41
C GLY A 25 0.46 -23.02 -28.14
N ILE A 26 1.38 -22.04 -28.14
CA ILE A 26 1.39 -20.82 -28.96
C ILE A 26 0.08 -19.99 -28.89
N TYR A 27 -0.09 -19.29 -27.78
CA TYR A 27 -1.10 -18.24 -27.67
C TYR A 27 -0.60 -16.97 -28.37
N HIS A 28 -1.10 -16.71 -29.57
CA HIS A 28 -0.94 -15.42 -30.24
C HIS A 28 -1.73 -14.31 -29.51
N CYS A 29 -1.30 -13.05 -29.65
CA CYS A 29 -2.11 -11.91 -29.19
C CYS A 29 -3.52 -11.99 -29.79
N THR A 30 -4.54 -11.82 -28.97
CA THR A 30 -5.93 -11.86 -29.48
C THR A 30 -6.18 -10.67 -30.41
N ARG A 31 -7.14 -10.79 -31.33
CA ARG A 31 -7.51 -9.69 -32.24
C ARG A 31 -7.96 -8.43 -31.46
N GLN A 32 -8.55 -8.60 -30.28
CA GLN A 32 -8.86 -7.48 -29.37
C GLN A 32 -7.60 -6.84 -28.78
N THR A 33 -6.61 -7.64 -28.38
CA THR A 33 -5.30 -7.16 -27.90
C THR A 33 -4.56 -6.37 -28.98
N LEU A 34 -4.56 -6.85 -30.23
CA LEU A 34 -3.94 -6.16 -31.36
C LEU A 34 -4.65 -4.83 -31.67
N ASN A 35 -5.99 -4.83 -31.75
CA ASN A 35 -6.75 -3.59 -31.96
C ASN A 35 -6.52 -2.55 -30.84
N LEU A 36 -6.37 -2.99 -29.58
CA LEU A 36 -6.04 -2.13 -28.45
C LEU A 36 -4.62 -1.54 -28.58
N LEU A 37 -3.63 -2.35 -28.99
CA LEU A 37 -2.26 -1.90 -29.24
C LEU A 37 -2.20 -0.88 -30.38
N ASP A 38 -2.89 -1.11 -31.50
CA ASP A 38 -2.99 -0.16 -32.61
C ASP A 38 -3.63 1.16 -32.16
N THR A 39 -4.71 1.09 -31.37
CA THR A 39 -5.40 2.27 -30.82
C THR A 39 -4.48 3.08 -29.90
N VAL A 40 -3.74 2.40 -29.00
CA VAL A 40 -2.81 3.07 -28.06
C VAL A 40 -1.61 3.65 -28.82
N THR A 41 -1.09 2.96 -29.83
CA THR A 41 0.01 3.44 -30.69
C THR A 41 -0.41 4.67 -31.49
N TYR A 42 -1.61 4.67 -32.07
CA TYR A 42 -2.18 5.82 -32.78
C TYR A 42 -2.34 7.05 -31.86
N LEU A 43 -2.81 6.84 -30.63
CA LEU A 43 -2.93 7.90 -29.63
C LEU A 43 -1.57 8.38 -29.09
N ALA A 44 -0.55 7.52 -29.06
CA ALA A 44 0.81 7.90 -28.66
C ALA A 44 1.57 8.68 -29.74
N ALA A 45 1.26 8.46 -31.02
CA ALA A 45 1.95 9.09 -32.15
C ALA A 45 1.90 10.64 -32.13
N THR A 46 0.89 11.24 -31.51
CA THR A 46 0.77 12.69 -31.33
C THR A 46 1.66 13.27 -30.21
N THR A 47 2.31 12.43 -29.40
CA THR A 47 3.10 12.87 -28.22
C THR A 47 4.60 13.01 -28.49
N THR A 48 5.12 12.47 -29.60
CA THR A 48 6.54 12.51 -30.03
C THR A 48 7.61 12.02 -29.04
N HIS A 49 7.23 11.57 -27.84
CA HIS A 49 8.13 11.17 -26.75
C HIS A 49 7.88 9.74 -26.23
N LEU A 50 6.97 9.00 -26.85
CA LEU A 50 6.60 7.63 -26.48
C LEU A 50 6.74 6.71 -27.68
N GLU A 51 7.61 5.71 -27.58
CA GLU A 51 7.79 4.67 -28.60
C GLU A 51 7.18 3.36 -28.08
N ILE A 52 6.23 2.81 -28.83
CA ILE A 52 5.47 1.61 -28.42
C ILE A 52 5.87 0.45 -29.32
N SER A 53 6.86 -0.34 -28.88
CA SER A 53 7.24 -1.59 -29.54
C SER A 53 6.48 -2.78 -28.96
N CYS A 54 6.04 -3.67 -29.84
CA CYS A 54 5.53 -5.00 -29.48
C CYS A 54 6.67 -6.03 -29.48
N ASP A 55 7.59 -5.91 -28.54
CA ASP A 55 8.70 -6.87 -28.42
C ASP A 55 8.17 -8.26 -28.02
N PRO A 56 8.38 -9.32 -28.83
CA PRO A 56 8.02 -10.67 -28.44
C PRO A 56 8.88 -11.13 -27.26
N ASN A 57 8.24 -11.81 -26.31
CA ASN A 57 8.75 -12.15 -24.99
C ASN A 57 10.19 -12.71 -25.00
N ILE A 58 11.18 -11.88 -24.66
CA ILE A 58 12.64 -12.12 -24.79
C ILE A 58 13.13 -13.32 -23.94
N TRP A 59 12.29 -13.86 -23.05
CA TRP A 59 12.56 -15.05 -22.25
C TRP A 59 11.95 -16.34 -22.83
N SER A 60 11.45 -16.31 -24.06
CA SER A 60 10.98 -17.48 -24.79
C SER A 60 12.15 -18.27 -25.34
N THR A 61 12.27 -19.55 -24.99
CA THR A 61 13.34 -20.46 -25.45
C THR A 61 13.22 -20.89 -26.92
N CYS A 62 12.20 -20.44 -27.64
CA CYS A 62 11.93 -20.78 -29.03
C CYS A 62 11.95 -19.57 -30.00
N PHE A 63 12.61 -18.47 -29.65
CA PHE A 63 12.78 -17.32 -30.54
C PHE A 63 14.07 -17.40 -31.36
N THR A 64 13.95 -17.36 -32.70
CA THR A 64 15.07 -17.36 -33.66
C THR A 64 15.00 -16.21 -34.68
N GLY A 65 14.16 -15.20 -34.45
CA GLY A 65 13.95 -14.08 -35.36
C GLY A 65 14.96 -12.94 -35.19
N VAL A 66 15.36 -12.31 -36.29
CA VAL A 66 16.06 -11.02 -36.26
C VAL A 66 15.02 -9.90 -36.15
N PRO A 67 15.18 -8.88 -35.28
CA PRO A 67 14.24 -7.76 -35.19
C PRO A 67 14.13 -6.98 -36.51
N LEU A 68 12.90 -6.60 -36.89
CA LEU A 68 12.65 -5.79 -38.08
C LEU A 68 13.04 -4.33 -37.83
N SER A 69 14.19 -3.91 -38.37
CA SER A 69 14.60 -2.50 -38.34
C SER A 69 13.80 -1.67 -39.35
N ALA A 70 12.81 -0.92 -38.87
CA ALA A 70 12.14 0.11 -39.65
C ALA A 70 12.94 1.41 -39.60
N LYS A 71 13.45 1.89 -40.75
CA LYS A 71 14.14 3.17 -40.83
C LYS A 71 13.16 4.33 -40.60
N VAL A 72 13.37 5.09 -39.53
CA VAL A 72 12.70 6.37 -39.30
C VAL A 72 13.03 7.35 -40.43
N ARG A 73 12.02 8.05 -40.95
CA ARG A 73 12.14 9.06 -42.00
C ARG A 73 11.93 10.44 -41.36
N GLU A 74 12.93 11.31 -41.41
CA GLU A 74 12.88 12.61 -40.71
C GLU A 74 11.73 13.52 -41.17
N PRO A 75 10.94 14.09 -40.24
CA PRO A 75 10.10 15.25 -40.49
C PRO A 75 10.93 16.54 -40.51
N ARG A 76 10.58 17.47 -41.41
CA ARG A 76 11.30 18.75 -41.58
C ARG A 76 11.09 19.68 -40.39
N LYS A 77 12.15 20.39 -39.99
CA LYS A 77 12.12 21.41 -38.94
C LYS A 77 11.19 22.58 -39.30
N LEU A 78 10.31 22.95 -38.37
CA LEU A 78 9.69 24.27 -38.31
C LEU A 78 10.10 24.92 -36.99
N SER A 79 10.96 25.93 -37.09
CA SER A 79 11.47 26.68 -35.95
C SER A 79 10.63 27.93 -35.70
N PHE A 80 10.20 28.15 -34.46
CA PHE A 80 10.01 29.50 -33.92
C PHE A 80 10.59 29.54 -32.52
N GLY A 81 11.37 30.58 -32.22
CA GLY A 81 12.11 30.68 -30.96
C GLY A 81 12.23 32.12 -30.45
N ARG A 82 12.64 32.23 -29.18
CA ARG A 82 13.01 33.39 -28.33
C ARG A 82 12.83 32.88 -26.88
N ARG A 83 13.79 32.84 -25.92
CA ARG A 83 14.91 33.75 -25.52
C ARG A 83 14.35 35.17 -25.27
N LEU A 84 14.51 35.90 -24.16
CA LEU A 84 15.45 36.01 -23.00
C LEU A 84 14.66 36.61 -21.79
N SER A 85 15.12 36.81 -20.53
CA SER A 85 16.34 36.50 -19.73
C SER A 85 16.05 36.72 -18.22
N CYS A 86 17.01 36.40 -17.33
CA CYS A 86 17.01 36.69 -15.89
C CYS A 86 17.28 38.19 -15.56
N ILE A 87 16.96 38.64 -14.33
CA ILE A 87 17.56 39.81 -13.63
C ILE A 87 17.64 39.50 -12.11
N SER A 88 18.58 40.12 -11.40
CA SER A 88 18.91 40.02 -9.96
C SER A 88 18.48 41.28 -9.15
N GLU A 89 18.91 41.66 -7.94
CA GLU A 89 20.02 41.27 -7.01
C GLU A 89 19.67 41.70 -5.53
N GLU A 90 20.55 41.36 -4.57
CA GLU A 90 21.01 42.05 -3.31
C GLU A 90 20.35 43.36 -2.75
N SER A 91 20.47 43.77 -1.46
CA SER A 91 21.16 43.24 -0.24
C SER A 91 20.73 43.93 1.11
N LEU A 92 20.99 43.24 2.25
CA LEU A 92 21.45 43.64 3.61
C LEU A 92 21.15 45.02 4.28
N VAL A 93 20.83 45.02 5.60
CA VAL A 93 21.70 45.40 6.77
C VAL A 93 20.90 45.39 8.12
N GLN A 94 21.59 45.20 9.26
CA GLN A 94 21.10 44.97 10.64
C GLN A 94 21.03 46.23 11.55
N THR A 95 20.37 46.12 12.72
CA THR A 95 20.83 46.68 14.03
C THR A 95 20.20 45.92 15.23
N ASN A 96 20.89 45.89 16.38
CA ASN A 96 20.50 45.21 17.63
C ASN A 96 20.14 46.20 18.76
N THR A 97 19.37 45.78 19.77
CA THR A 97 19.60 46.09 21.22
C THR A 97 18.82 45.17 22.18
N ASP A 98 19.60 44.37 22.93
CA ASP A 98 19.52 43.93 24.35
C ASP A 98 18.29 44.23 25.25
N GLU A 99 17.78 43.20 25.97
CA GLU A 99 17.44 43.19 27.43
C GLU A 99 17.09 41.74 27.93
N SER A 100 17.22 41.44 29.24
CA SER A 100 16.98 40.11 29.87
C SER A 100 16.72 40.26 31.39
N PRO A 101 16.30 39.21 32.15
CA PRO A 101 15.25 38.20 31.96
C PRO A 101 14.18 38.27 33.10
N PRO A 102 13.22 37.32 33.21
CA PRO A 102 13.15 36.57 34.48
C PRO A 102 12.69 35.09 34.44
N THR A 103 13.37 34.28 35.26
CA THR A 103 12.84 33.31 36.23
C THR A 103 11.78 32.26 35.82
N SER A 104 12.20 30.99 35.83
CA SER A 104 11.33 29.80 35.86
C SER A 104 10.40 29.79 37.08
N PRO A 105 9.28 29.03 37.01
CA PRO A 105 9.28 27.85 37.85
C PRO A 105 8.98 26.55 37.09
N GLU A 106 9.77 25.56 37.48
CA GLU A 106 9.58 24.13 37.29
C GLU A 106 8.13 23.67 37.50
N SER A 107 7.51 23.15 36.44
CA SER A 107 6.37 22.25 36.53
C SER A 107 6.72 20.94 35.81
N SER A 108 6.82 19.88 36.59
CA SER A 108 7.11 18.52 36.13
C SER A 108 5.89 17.90 35.43
N GLU A 109 5.64 18.34 34.20
CA GLU A 109 4.78 17.63 33.26
C GLU A 109 5.32 16.19 33.07
N PRO A 110 4.59 15.13 33.48
CA PRO A 110 4.94 13.80 33.05
C PRO A 110 4.76 13.75 31.54
N SER A 111 5.83 13.45 30.80
CA SER A 111 5.87 13.47 29.34
C SER A 111 4.92 12.44 28.73
N THR A 112 3.63 12.80 28.68
CA THR A 112 2.57 12.03 28.08
C THR A 112 2.90 11.91 26.60
N SER A 113 3.31 10.70 26.19
CA SER A 113 3.75 10.44 24.83
C SER A 113 2.69 10.93 23.86
N CYS A 114 3.01 11.98 23.10
CA CYS A 114 2.09 12.60 22.14
C CYS A 114 1.80 11.61 21.02
N GLY A 115 0.75 10.80 21.19
CA GLY A 115 0.28 9.88 20.18
C GLY A 115 -0.35 10.64 19.01
N ASN A 116 -0.08 10.20 17.79
CA ASN A 116 -0.63 10.81 16.58
C ASN A 116 -2.16 10.73 16.62
N ILE A 117 -2.86 11.86 16.41
CA ILE A 117 -4.32 11.95 16.45
C ILE A 117 -4.89 11.74 15.04
N PHE A 118 -5.90 10.88 14.93
CA PHE A 118 -6.54 10.48 13.69
C PHE A 118 -8.06 10.66 13.77
N HIS A 119 -8.67 11.08 12.66
CA HIS A 119 -10.12 11.23 12.52
C HIS A 119 -10.67 10.05 11.70
N GLY A 120 -11.15 9.01 12.37
CA GLY A 120 -11.80 7.87 11.74
C GLY A 120 -13.28 8.10 11.44
N THR A 121 -13.89 7.19 10.66
CA THR A 121 -15.32 7.27 10.34
C THR A 121 -16.23 7.03 11.55
N ARG A 122 -15.70 6.47 12.65
CA ARG A 122 -16.43 6.23 13.90
C ARG A 122 -15.96 7.11 15.08
N GLY A 123 -15.12 8.13 14.82
CA GLY A 123 -14.68 9.10 15.83
C GLY A 123 -13.19 9.43 15.77
N VAL A 124 -12.73 10.22 16.75
CA VAL A 124 -11.31 10.58 16.91
C VAL A 124 -10.61 9.52 17.76
N PHE A 125 -9.40 9.13 17.38
CA PHE A 125 -8.56 8.20 18.14
C PHE A 125 -7.08 8.64 18.08
N SER A 126 -6.29 8.21 19.06
CA SER A 126 -4.85 8.44 19.09
C SER A 126 -4.07 7.14 18.89
N VAL A 127 -2.84 7.25 18.39
CA VAL A 127 -1.88 6.16 18.23
C VAL A 127 -0.65 6.44 19.10
N PRO A 128 -0.55 5.83 20.30
CA PRO A 128 0.64 5.92 21.13
C PRO A 128 1.87 5.33 20.43
N SER A 129 3.07 5.81 20.79
CA SER A 129 4.34 5.38 20.17
C SER A 129 4.67 3.89 20.38
N GLY A 130 4.16 3.26 21.44
CA GLY A 130 4.30 1.82 21.68
C GLY A 130 3.37 0.93 20.87
N SER A 131 2.56 1.48 19.95
CA SER A 131 1.52 0.73 19.23
C SER A 131 2.09 -0.24 18.19
N ARG A 132 1.34 -1.31 17.90
CA ARG A 132 1.71 -2.34 16.93
C ARG A 132 0.59 -2.53 15.90
N PHE A 133 0.97 -2.90 14.69
CA PHE A 133 0.08 -2.95 13.53
C PHE A 133 0.09 -4.34 12.89
N PHE A 134 -1.08 -4.86 12.55
CA PHE A 134 -1.22 -6.17 11.91
C PHE A 134 -2.20 -6.13 10.74
N VAL A 135 -1.93 -6.91 9.69
CA VAL A 135 -2.91 -7.21 8.64
C VAL A 135 -3.76 -8.42 9.04
N ILE A 136 -5.07 -8.28 8.92
CA ILE A 136 -6.05 -9.35 9.12
C ILE A 136 -6.65 -9.75 7.77
N LYS A 137 -6.69 -11.06 7.50
CA LYS A 137 -7.18 -11.62 6.24
C LYS A 137 -8.43 -12.47 6.45
N SER A 138 -9.60 -11.86 6.27
CA SER A 138 -10.87 -12.58 6.30
C SER A 138 -11.04 -13.49 5.08
N PHE A 139 -11.69 -14.64 5.28
CA PHE A 139 -12.12 -15.51 4.18
C PHE A 139 -13.41 -15.01 3.52
N SER A 140 -14.32 -14.43 4.30
CA SER A 140 -15.65 -14.01 3.85
C SER A 140 -15.89 -12.50 4.11
N VAL A 141 -16.92 -11.92 3.49
CA VAL A 141 -17.38 -10.56 3.82
C VAL A 141 -18.30 -10.62 5.06
N GLU A 142 -19.03 -11.72 5.16
CA GLU A 142 -19.95 -12.08 6.23
C GLU A 142 -19.28 -12.05 7.61
N ASP A 143 -18.03 -12.52 7.74
CA ASP A 143 -17.24 -12.42 8.98
C ASP A 143 -16.89 -10.97 9.33
N ILE A 144 -16.66 -10.09 8.34
CA ILE A 144 -16.42 -8.66 8.56
C ILE A 144 -17.69 -7.99 9.09
N ASP A 145 -18.83 -8.28 8.48
CA ASP A 145 -20.12 -7.74 8.92
C ASP A 145 -20.50 -8.26 10.31
N ALA A 146 -20.26 -9.55 10.59
CA ALA A 146 -20.42 -10.13 11.93
C ALA A 146 -19.54 -9.40 12.97
N SER A 147 -18.30 -9.09 12.63
CA SER A 147 -17.38 -8.33 13.49
C SER A 147 -17.83 -6.89 13.73
N LEU A 148 -18.32 -6.20 12.70
CA LEU A 148 -18.84 -4.83 12.79
C LEU A 148 -20.05 -4.72 13.72
N ASN A 149 -20.91 -5.74 13.70
CA ASN A 149 -22.12 -5.81 14.51
C ASN A 149 -21.85 -6.24 15.96
N ASN A 150 -20.89 -7.16 16.18
CA ASN A 150 -20.66 -7.77 17.50
C ASN A 150 -19.40 -7.25 18.24
N ASN A 151 -18.58 -6.40 17.61
CA ASN A 151 -17.33 -5.86 18.17
C ASN A 151 -16.37 -6.94 18.70
N ILE A 152 -16.29 -8.07 17.98
CA ILE A 152 -15.36 -9.18 18.25
C ILE A 152 -14.65 -9.61 16.97
N TRP A 153 -13.49 -10.25 17.10
CA TRP A 153 -12.80 -10.93 16.01
C TRP A 153 -12.26 -12.30 16.45
N THR A 154 -11.92 -13.12 15.46
CA THR A 154 -11.18 -14.37 15.61
C THR A 154 -10.29 -14.59 14.39
N SER A 155 -9.07 -15.06 14.61
CA SER A 155 -8.12 -15.44 13.57
C SER A 155 -7.90 -16.96 13.59
N THR A 156 -6.94 -17.47 12.83
CA THR A 156 -6.48 -18.87 12.96
C THR A 156 -5.83 -19.12 14.33
N ASP A 157 -5.74 -20.36 14.82
CA ASP A 157 -5.09 -20.68 16.11
C ASP A 157 -3.67 -20.08 16.25
N LEU A 158 -2.89 -20.10 15.16
CA LEU A 158 -1.56 -19.49 15.12
C LEU A 158 -1.62 -17.96 15.12
N GLY A 159 -2.58 -17.37 14.40
CA GLY A 159 -2.83 -15.94 14.39
C GLY A 159 -3.26 -15.42 15.75
N ASN A 160 -4.22 -16.08 16.40
CA ASN A 160 -4.68 -15.77 17.76
C ASN A 160 -3.53 -15.83 18.78
N LYS A 161 -2.66 -16.85 18.72
CA LYS A 161 -1.44 -16.92 19.56
C LYS A 161 -0.48 -15.77 19.31
N ARG A 162 -0.34 -15.29 18.07
CA ARG A 162 0.51 -14.12 17.74
C ARG A 162 -0.09 -12.81 18.26
N LEU A 163 -1.38 -12.58 18.04
CA LEU A 163 -2.08 -11.38 18.49
C LEU A 163 -2.15 -11.31 20.02
N ASP A 164 -2.47 -12.42 20.69
CA ASP A 164 -2.45 -12.52 22.16
C ASP A 164 -1.07 -12.24 22.75
N LYS A 165 -0.01 -12.82 22.15
CA LYS A 165 1.38 -12.53 22.55
C LYS A 165 1.69 -11.05 22.34
N ALA A 166 1.40 -10.50 21.17
CA ALA A 166 1.67 -9.10 20.87
C ALA A 166 0.94 -8.15 21.83
N TYR A 167 -0.32 -8.47 22.18
CA TYR A 167 -1.13 -7.67 23.11
C TYR A 167 -0.48 -7.64 24.49
N LYS A 168 -0.05 -8.80 25.01
CA LYS A 168 0.62 -8.92 26.32
C LYS A 168 2.00 -8.23 26.35
N GLU A 169 2.70 -8.15 25.23
CA GLU A 169 3.97 -7.44 25.07
C GLU A 169 3.80 -5.92 24.88
N THR A 170 2.57 -5.41 24.73
CA THR A 170 2.29 -3.99 24.44
C THR A 170 1.81 -3.28 25.70
N GLU A 171 2.76 -2.76 26.49
CA GLU A 171 2.44 -2.09 27.76
C GLU A 171 1.89 -0.66 27.56
N ASN A 172 2.60 0.15 26.76
CA ASN A 172 2.30 1.59 26.55
C ASN A 172 1.82 1.87 25.11
N GLY A 173 0.96 1.01 24.58
CA GLY A 173 0.54 1.06 23.18
C GLY A 173 -0.84 0.47 22.94
N SER A 174 -1.24 0.41 21.67
CA SER A 174 -2.46 -0.28 21.23
C SER A 174 -2.16 -1.16 20.01
N ILE A 175 -2.97 -2.19 19.81
CA ILE A 175 -2.90 -3.03 18.61
C ILE A 175 -3.95 -2.58 17.61
N PHE A 176 -3.49 -2.20 16.42
CA PHE A 176 -4.34 -1.81 15.29
C PHE A 176 -4.33 -2.89 14.20
N LEU A 177 -5.51 -3.17 13.67
CA LEU A 177 -5.80 -4.30 12.80
C LEU A 177 -6.37 -3.77 11.47
N PHE A 178 -5.65 -4.01 10.38
CA PHE A 178 -6.06 -3.63 9.02
C PHE A 178 -6.76 -4.79 8.33
N TYR A 179 -8.06 -4.65 8.07
CA TYR A 179 -8.90 -5.73 7.54
C TYR A 179 -8.93 -5.75 6.02
N SER A 180 -8.76 -6.94 5.43
CA SER A 180 -8.90 -7.15 4.00
C SER A 180 -9.42 -8.56 3.71
N VAL A 181 -10.57 -8.66 3.05
CA VAL A 181 -11.13 -9.94 2.59
C VAL A 181 -10.24 -10.54 1.48
N ASN A 182 -10.03 -11.85 1.49
CA ASN A 182 -9.28 -12.56 0.46
C ASN A 182 -9.92 -12.37 -0.93
N GLY A 183 -9.10 -12.22 -1.98
CA GLY A 183 -9.58 -11.95 -3.34
C GLY A 183 -10.13 -10.54 -3.62
N SER A 184 -10.52 -9.77 -2.61
CA SER A 184 -11.22 -8.48 -2.76
C SER A 184 -10.42 -7.32 -3.41
N MET A 185 -9.09 -7.46 -3.53
CA MET A 185 -8.17 -6.41 -4.03
C MET A 185 -8.23 -5.05 -3.29
N LYS A 186 -8.77 -5.04 -2.07
CA LYS A 186 -8.91 -3.85 -1.22
C LYS A 186 -8.71 -4.20 0.26
N PHE A 187 -8.50 -3.20 1.09
CA PHE A 187 -8.74 -3.27 2.53
C PHE A 187 -10.07 -2.54 2.82
N CYS A 188 -10.83 -3.00 3.81
CA CYS A 188 -12.19 -2.52 4.10
C CYS A 188 -12.33 -1.71 5.40
N GLY A 189 -11.33 -1.75 6.28
CA GLY A 189 -11.36 -0.95 7.50
C GLY A 189 -10.22 -1.22 8.47
N VAL A 190 -10.31 -0.53 9.61
CA VAL A 190 -9.36 -0.55 10.72
C VAL A 190 -10.11 -0.72 12.03
N ALA A 191 -9.67 -1.64 12.88
CA ALA A 191 -10.13 -1.76 14.26
C ALA A 191 -8.94 -1.76 15.23
N ARG A 192 -9.20 -1.41 16.48
CA ARG A 192 -8.30 -1.61 17.62
C ARG A 192 -8.67 -2.89 18.35
N MET A 193 -7.69 -3.65 18.81
CA MET A 193 -7.89 -4.78 19.72
C MET A 193 -8.02 -4.26 21.16
N GLU A 194 -9.12 -4.57 21.84
CA GLU A 194 -9.45 -4.00 23.16
C GLU A 194 -9.03 -4.90 24.34
N GLU A 195 -8.93 -6.21 24.13
CA GLU A 195 -8.46 -7.16 25.15
C GLU A 195 -7.65 -8.30 24.51
N LYS A 196 -6.93 -9.05 25.38
CA LYS A 196 -6.25 -10.31 25.05
C LYS A 196 -7.21 -11.37 24.48
N VAL A 197 -6.66 -12.41 23.85
CA VAL A 197 -7.50 -13.48 23.28
C VAL A 197 -8.04 -14.42 24.35
N ASN A 198 -9.35 -14.67 24.31
CA ASN A 198 -9.99 -15.71 25.10
C ASN A 198 -10.02 -17.02 24.32
N PHE A 199 -9.08 -17.91 24.63
CA PHE A 199 -8.97 -19.25 24.01
C PHE A 199 -10.01 -20.27 24.50
N ALA A 200 -10.81 -19.94 25.51
CA ALA A 200 -11.86 -20.81 26.05
C ALA A 200 -13.28 -20.42 25.59
N LYS A 201 -13.43 -19.28 24.91
CA LYS A 201 -14.70 -18.76 24.42
C LYS A 201 -14.71 -18.71 22.89
N SER A 202 -15.66 -19.41 22.27
CA SER A 202 -16.00 -19.26 20.86
C SER A 202 -17.21 -18.33 20.66
N SER A 203 -17.59 -18.11 19.41
CA SER A 203 -18.86 -17.50 19.02
C SER A 203 -19.34 -18.16 17.73
N ASP A 204 -20.64 -18.15 17.51
CA ASP A 204 -21.38 -18.75 16.41
C ASP A 204 -21.81 -17.74 15.33
N VAL A 205 -21.39 -16.47 15.46
CA VAL A 205 -21.72 -15.39 14.49
C VAL A 205 -20.91 -15.44 13.19
N TRP A 206 -19.92 -16.32 13.10
CA TRP A 206 -19.01 -16.46 11.96
C TRP A 206 -19.65 -17.24 10.82
N ALA A 207 -19.20 -17.02 9.58
CA ALA A 207 -19.68 -17.75 8.40
C ALA A 207 -19.41 -19.27 8.48
N GLU A 208 -18.39 -19.70 9.25
CA GLU A 208 -18.05 -21.09 9.51
C GLU A 208 -18.13 -21.42 11.02
N ASN A 209 -19.31 -21.80 11.50
CA ASN A 209 -19.64 -21.95 12.93
C ASN A 209 -18.68 -22.88 13.73
N SER A 210 -18.09 -23.90 13.11
CA SER A 210 -17.27 -24.91 13.79
C SER A 210 -15.75 -24.66 13.71
N ARG A 211 -15.32 -23.71 12.87
CA ARG A 211 -13.91 -23.48 12.55
C ARG A 211 -13.19 -22.67 13.62
N TRP A 212 -13.89 -21.73 14.25
CA TRP A 212 -13.28 -20.69 15.09
C TRP A 212 -13.55 -20.92 16.58
N LYS A 213 -12.49 -21.15 17.36
CA LYS A 213 -12.57 -21.67 18.74
C LYS A 213 -12.22 -20.67 19.84
N SER A 214 -11.83 -19.46 19.46
CA SER A 214 -11.39 -18.40 20.37
C SER A 214 -11.90 -17.05 19.88
N VAL A 215 -12.06 -16.06 20.75
CA VAL A 215 -12.50 -14.70 20.38
C VAL A 215 -11.72 -13.64 21.14
N PHE A 216 -11.64 -12.44 20.57
CA PHE A 216 -11.19 -11.24 21.27
C PHE A 216 -12.04 -10.01 20.88
N PRO A 217 -12.27 -9.05 21.79
CA PRO A 217 -13.02 -7.84 21.49
C PRO A 217 -12.21 -6.86 20.62
N VAL A 218 -12.90 -6.16 19.73
CA VAL A 218 -12.32 -5.14 18.84
C VAL A 218 -13.23 -3.90 18.74
N SER A 219 -12.65 -2.71 18.68
CA SER A 219 -13.37 -1.46 18.41
C SER A 219 -13.05 -0.98 16.99
N TRP A 220 -14.06 -0.94 16.12
CA TRP A 220 -13.90 -0.46 14.75
C TRP A 220 -13.75 1.07 14.72
N LEU A 221 -12.67 1.56 14.10
CA LEU A 221 -12.30 2.97 14.04
C LEU A 221 -12.61 3.59 12.67
N VAL A 222 -12.32 2.84 11.61
CA VAL A 222 -12.52 3.24 10.22
C VAL A 222 -13.19 2.09 9.47
N VAL A 223 -14.26 2.41 8.75
CA VAL A 223 -14.96 1.50 7.84
C VAL A 223 -15.00 2.19 6.48
N LYS A 224 -14.04 1.86 5.61
CA LYS A 224 -13.80 2.51 4.32
C LYS A 224 -13.01 1.58 3.42
N ASP A 225 -13.48 1.41 2.19
CA ASP A 225 -12.75 0.65 1.17
C ASP A 225 -11.55 1.44 0.63
N ILE A 226 -10.36 0.86 0.76
CA ILE A 226 -9.10 1.37 0.21
C ILE A 226 -8.57 0.36 -0.82
N SER A 227 -8.58 0.74 -2.09
CA SER A 227 -8.03 -0.09 -3.17
C SER A 227 -6.54 -0.38 -2.96
N ASN A 228 -6.13 -1.63 -3.21
CA ASN A 228 -4.72 -2.03 -3.21
C ASN A 228 -3.83 -1.16 -4.10
N ARG A 229 -4.40 -0.47 -5.11
CA ARG A 229 -3.66 0.50 -5.95
C ARG A 229 -3.08 1.67 -5.16
N ARG A 230 -3.77 2.16 -4.11
CA ARG A 230 -3.26 3.20 -3.20
C ARG A 230 -2.19 2.66 -2.26
N LEU A 231 -2.31 1.40 -1.83
CA LEU A 231 -1.45 0.79 -0.81
C LEU A 231 -0.20 0.07 -1.36
N LYS A 232 -0.15 -0.28 -2.65
CA LYS A 232 0.92 -1.08 -3.28
C LYS A 232 2.33 -0.51 -3.16
N HIS A 233 2.48 0.77 -2.82
CA HIS A 233 3.78 1.44 -2.67
C HIS A 233 4.39 1.19 -1.28
N LEU A 234 3.56 0.98 -0.26
CA LEU A 234 4.00 0.58 1.08
C LEU A 234 4.62 -0.82 1.02
N ARG A 235 5.81 -0.96 1.61
CA ARG A 235 6.65 -2.16 1.59
C ARG A 235 6.83 -2.67 3.02
N VAL A 236 6.92 -3.98 3.19
CA VAL A 236 7.07 -4.61 4.51
C VAL A 236 8.43 -5.32 4.57
N PRO A 237 9.47 -4.73 5.18
CA PRO A 237 10.82 -5.31 5.21
C PRO A 237 10.86 -6.72 5.81
N LYS A 238 10.11 -6.95 6.90
CA LYS A 238 9.95 -8.26 7.57
C LYS A 238 9.22 -9.33 6.71
N ASN A 239 8.70 -8.99 5.54
CA ASN A 239 7.98 -9.89 4.61
C ASN A 239 8.64 -9.82 3.21
N GLU A 240 9.95 -10.09 3.15
CA GLU A 240 10.74 -10.09 1.90
C GLU A 240 10.64 -8.76 1.10
N ASN A 241 10.45 -7.64 1.80
CA ASN A 241 10.16 -6.33 1.22
C ASN A 241 8.97 -6.31 0.23
N LYS A 242 8.00 -7.23 0.39
CA LYS A 242 6.80 -7.29 -0.46
C LYS A 242 5.87 -6.11 -0.19
N PRO A 243 4.97 -5.76 -1.15
CA PRO A 243 3.90 -4.80 -0.90
C PRO A 243 3.04 -5.20 0.31
N VAL A 244 2.55 -4.25 1.09
CA VAL A 244 1.63 -4.52 2.22
C VAL A 244 0.38 -5.29 1.78
N THR A 245 -0.04 -5.11 0.53
CA THR A 245 -1.17 -5.81 -0.11
C THR A 245 -0.96 -7.32 -0.27
N ASN A 246 0.27 -7.80 -0.15
CA ASN A 246 0.65 -9.21 -0.28
C ASN A 246 0.88 -9.87 1.10
N SER A 247 0.47 -9.20 2.18
CA SER A 247 0.54 -9.70 3.55
C SER A 247 -0.41 -10.88 3.77
N ARG A 248 0.03 -11.84 4.58
CA ARG A 248 -0.81 -12.94 5.09
C ARG A 248 -1.55 -12.51 6.36
N ASP A 249 -2.46 -13.36 6.83
CA ASP A 249 -3.15 -13.17 8.10
C ASP A 249 -2.16 -13.05 9.26
N THR A 250 -2.38 -12.07 10.15
CA THR A 250 -1.51 -11.70 11.28
C THR A 250 -0.08 -11.30 10.90
N GLN A 251 0.13 -10.77 9.70
CA GLN A 251 1.40 -10.14 9.34
C GLN A 251 1.59 -8.84 10.13
N GLU A 252 2.62 -8.78 10.98
CA GLU A 252 3.04 -7.55 11.65
C GLU A 252 3.62 -6.55 10.63
N LEU A 253 3.26 -5.28 10.79
CA LEU A 253 3.80 -4.16 10.03
C LEU A 253 4.74 -3.32 10.91
N PRO A 254 5.81 -2.73 10.33
CA PRO A 254 6.56 -1.65 10.97
C PRO A 254 5.65 -0.48 11.38
N PHE A 255 6.06 0.27 12.41
CA PHE A 255 5.27 1.37 12.97
C PHE A 255 5.03 2.51 11.97
N ASP A 256 6.07 2.90 11.24
CA ASP A 256 6.04 3.87 10.14
C ASP A 256 5.09 3.44 9.02
N VAL A 257 5.16 2.17 8.59
CA VAL A 257 4.26 1.61 7.57
C VAL A 257 2.82 1.57 8.06
N GLY A 258 2.59 1.30 9.35
CA GLY A 258 1.28 1.35 9.99
C GLY A 258 0.68 2.76 10.02
N LEU A 259 1.48 3.77 10.39
CA LEU A 259 1.08 5.17 10.36
C LEU A 259 0.74 5.65 8.94
N SER A 260 1.62 5.43 7.96
CA SER A 260 1.36 5.80 6.56
C SER A 260 0.10 5.10 6.02
N MET A 261 -0.19 3.89 6.47
CA MET A 261 -1.41 3.18 6.10
C MET A 261 -2.65 3.81 6.77
N LEU A 262 -2.59 4.21 8.05
CA LEU A 262 -3.67 4.95 8.72
C LEU A 262 -3.97 6.29 8.04
N GLU A 263 -2.94 7.05 7.64
CA GLU A 263 -3.09 8.33 6.92
C GLU A 263 -3.93 8.15 5.65
N ILE A 264 -3.62 7.14 4.83
CA ILE A 264 -4.36 6.78 3.60
C ILE A 264 -5.83 6.39 3.91
N PHE A 265 -6.10 5.81 5.08
CA PHE A 265 -7.44 5.43 5.53
C PHE A 265 -8.29 6.62 5.99
N VAL A 266 -7.69 7.62 6.64
CA VAL A 266 -8.38 8.83 7.13
C VAL A 266 -8.40 9.99 6.12
N GLU A 267 -7.54 9.94 5.09
CA GLU A 267 -7.63 10.83 3.93
C GLU A 267 -9.05 10.80 3.35
N LYS A 268 -9.63 11.99 3.11
CA LYS A 268 -11.05 12.17 2.77
C LYS A 268 -11.38 11.61 1.38
#